data_AF-A0A800GAZ0-F1
#
_entry.id   AF-A0A800GAZ0-F1
#
_cell.length_a   1.000
_cell.length_b   1.000
_cell.length_c   1.000
_cell.angle_alpha   90.00
_cell.angle_beta   90.00
_cell.angle_gamma   90.00
#
_symmetry.space_group_name_H-M   'P 1'
#
loop_
_entity.id
_entity.type
_entity.pdbx_description
1 polymer ?
#
loop_
_entity_poly.entity_id
_entity_poly.type
_entity_poly.pdbx_seq_one_letter_code
_entity_poly.pdbx_strand_id
1 'polypeptide(L)'
;MDAIGSEDDDGQKSVNEGVVVIDFGSQYSHLIARRIRELKVYSMVAQSKSTWDSVKHLNPKGVILSGGPASVYEEGAPQIPDWVFEQHLPVLGICYGMQAMVHQLGGKVAPGAK
;
A
#
# COMPACT_ATOMS: atom_id res chain seq x y z
N MET A 1 38.01 20.76 24.13
CA MET A 1 36.81 20.85 24.99
C MET A 1 35.59 21.02 24.11
N ASP A 2 34.92 20.01 23.59
CA ASP A 2 35.32 18.80 22.89
C ASP A 2 34.17 18.55 21.92
N ALA A 3 34.47 18.07 20.72
CA ALA A 3 33.46 17.62 19.78
C ALA A 3 32.91 16.26 20.24
N ILE A 4 31.59 16.11 20.37
CA ILE A 4 30.84 14.84 20.31
C ILE A 4 29.44 15.23 19.78
N GLY A 5 29.00 14.90 18.56
CA GLY A 5 28.98 13.57 17.94
C GLY A 5 27.63 12.93 18.30
N SER A 6 26.58 13.18 17.51
CA SER A 6 25.91 12.18 16.67
C SER A 6 25.35 10.97 17.45
N GLU A 7 24.04 10.95 17.63
CA GLU A 7 23.28 9.73 17.94
C GLU A 7 22.41 9.40 16.72
N ASP A 8 23.00 8.57 15.86
CA ASP A 8 22.40 7.46 15.12
C ASP A 8 20.93 7.59 14.65
N ASP A 9 20.75 8.05 13.41
CA ASP A 9 19.65 7.59 12.56
C ASP A 9 20.26 6.67 11.48
N ASP A 10 20.01 5.38 11.66
CA ASP A 10 20.59 4.25 10.92
C ASP A 10 20.33 4.38 9.40
N GLY A 11 21.31 4.94 8.69
CA GLY A 11 22.11 4.17 7.74
C GLY A 11 21.45 3.60 6.48
N GLN A 12 20.14 3.70 6.29
CA GLN A 12 19.46 3.25 5.07
C GLN A 12 19.06 4.47 4.24
N LYS A 13 19.96 4.92 3.35
CA LYS A 13 19.63 5.91 2.30
C LYS A 13 18.36 5.43 1.57
N SER A 14 17.24 6.11 1.79
CA SER A 14 15.98 5.82 1.10
C SER A 14 16.20 5.93 -0.40
N VAL A 15 16.00 4.83 -1.12
CA VAL A 15 16.22 4.78 -2.56
C VAL A 15 14.93 5.23 -3.23
N ASN A 16 14.82 6.53 -3.48
CA ASN A 16 13.71 7.23 -4.16
C ASN A 16 12.34 7.19 -3.47
N GLU A 17 11.75 8.37 -3.29
CA GLU A 17 10.33 8.50 -2.95
C GLU A 17 9.46 7.72 -3.95
N GLY A 18 8.53 6.91 -3.45
CA GLY A 18 7.75 6.02 -4.31
C GLY A 18 6.35 5.69 -3.80
N VAL A 19 5.65 4.90 -4.61
CA VAL A 19 4.29 4.44 -4.32
C VAL A 19 4.28 2.92 -4.14
N VAL A 20 3.67 2.46 -3.05
CA VAL A 20 3.45 1.03 -2.80
C VAL A 20 2.11 0.62 -3.40
N VAL A 21 2.10 -0.42 -4.22
CA VAL A 21 0.87 -1.04 -4.73
C VAL A 21 0.61 -2.32 -3.94
N ILE A 22 -0.44 -2.36 -3.12
CA ILE A 22 -0.87 -3.56 -2.41
C ILE A 22 -1.69 -4.41 -3.35
N ASP A 23 -1.20 -5.62 -3.63
CA ASP A 23 -1.86 -6.59 -4.51
C ASP A 23 -2.80 -7.50 -3.72
N PHE A 24 -4.07 -7.48 -4.12
CA PHE A 24 -5.13 -8.38 -3.63
C PHE A 24 -5.49 -9.47 -4.65
N GLY A 25 -4.58 -9.80 -5.57
CA GLY A 25 -4.77 -10.80 -6.62
C GLY A 25 -5.34 -10.22 -7.91
N SER A 26 -5.13 -8.93 -8.17
CA SER A 26 -5.61 -8.28 -9.39
C SER A 26 -4.75 -8.65 -10.59
N GLN A 27 -5.39 -8.95 -11.72
CA GLN A 27 -4.72 -9.05 -13.02
C GLN A 27 -4.03 -7.75 -13.47
N TYR A 28 -4.32 -6.62 -12.81
CA TYR A 28 -3.82 -5.30 -13.16
C TYR A 28 -2.76 -4.73 -12.20
N SER A 29 -2.36 -5.42 -11.12
CA SER A 29 -1.41 -4.88 -10.13
C SER A 29 -0.08 -4.43 -10.75
N HIS A 30 0.49 -5.25 -11.64
CA HIS A 30 1.71 -4.89 -12.38
C HIS A 30 1.48 -3.80 -13.43
N LEU A 31 0.27 -3.70 -14.01
CA LEU A 31 -0.08 -2.61 -14.92
C LEU A 31 -0.16 -1.27 -14.17
N ILE A 32 -0.75 -1.25 -12.97
CA ILE A 32 -0.79 -0.07 -12.09
C ILE A 32 0.65 0.38 -11.77
N ALA A 33 1.51 -0.55 -11.32
CA ALA A 33 2.91 -0.25 -11.06
C ALA A 33 3.64 0.29 -12.30
N ARG A 34 3.40 -0.30 -13.48
CA ARG A 34 3.95 0.20 -14.75
C ARG A 34 3.48 1.63 -15.04
N ARG A 35 2.19 1.95 -14.87
CA ARG A 35 1.66 3.30 -15.10
C ARG A 35 2.30 4.33 -14.16
N ILE A 36 2.53 3.98 -12.90
CA ILE A 36 3.26 4.86 -11.97
C ILE A 36 4.69 5.14 -12.47
N ARG A 37 5.39 4.11 -12.96
CA ARG A 37 6.75 4.25 -13.51
C ARG A 37 6.78 5.06 -14.81
N GLU A 38 5.75 4.95 -15.64
CA GLU A 38 5.58 5.80 -16.84
C GLU A 38 5.43 7.29 -16.46
N LEU A 39 4.93 7.58 -15.26
CA LEU A 39 4.90 8.93 -14.67
C LEU A 39 6.22 9.32 -13.96
N LYS A 40 7.30 8.54 -14.15
CA LYS A 40 8.64 8.75 -13.57
C LYS A 40 8.69 8.68 -12.04
N VAL A 41 7.73 8.01 -11.41
CA VAL A 41 7.71 7.75 -9.96
C VAL A 41 8.11 6.29 -9.71
N TYR A 42 8.94 6.04 -8.69
CA TYR A 42 9.29 4.66 -8.33
C TYR A 42 8.04 3.95 -7.78
N SER A 43 7.87 2.68 -8.12
CA SER A 43 6.79 1.87 -7.56
C SER A 43 7.23 0.45 -7.25
N MET A 44 6.67 -0.09 -6.17
CA MET A 44 6.83 -1.49 -5.76
C MET A 44 5.46 -2.14 -5.62
N VAL A 45 5.34 -3.41 -6.01
CA VAL A 45 4.16 -4.23 -5.72
C VAL A 45 4.46 -5.03 -4.46
N ALA A 46 3.59 -4.96 -3.47
CA ALA A 46 3.68 -5.68 -2.20
C ALA A 46 2.41 -6.50 -1.99
N GLN A 47 2.52 -7.60 -1.24
CA GLN A 47 1.37 -8.45 -0.91
C GLN A 47 0.52 -7.82 0.21
N SER A 48 -0.74 -8.22 0.31
CA SER A 48 -1.65 -7.84 1.41
C SER A 48 -1.17 -8.22 2.82
N LYS A 49 -0.18 -9.11 2.94
CA LYS A 49 0.46 -9.50 4.21
C LYS A 49 1.78 -8.76 4.48
N SER A 50 2.12 -7.75 3.68
CA SER A 50 3.36 -6.99 3.85
C SER A 50 3.36 -6.19 5.15
N THR A 51 4.53 -6.13 5.78
CA THR A 51 4.77 -5.30 6.98
C THR A 51 5.35 -3.95 6.60
N TRP A 52 5.26 -2.97 7.50
CA TRP A 52 5.91 -1.67 7.29
C TRP A 52 7.41 -1.80 7.00
N ASP A 53 8.12 -2.66 7.75
CA ASP A 53 9.56 -2.88 7.55
C ASP A 53 9.90 -3.39 6.14
N SER A 54 9.00 -4.17 5.53
CA SER A 54 9.20 -4.66 4.17
C SER A 54 9.08 -3.57 3.10
N VAL A 55 8.52 -2.39 3.43
CA VAL A 55 8.25 -1.31 2.46
C VAL A 55 8.88 0.04 2.82
N LYS A 56 9.27 0.26 4.09
CA LYS A 56 9.75 1.57 4.57
C LYS A 56 11.01 2.07 3.87
N HIS A 57 11.86 1.15 3.39
CA HIS A 57 13.08 1.46 2.64
C HIS A 57 12.80 2.25 1.33
N LEU A 58 11.56 2.19 0.84
CA LEU A 58 11.09 2.96 -0.30
C LEU A 58 10.83 4.45 0.03
N ASN A 59 10.77 4.85 1.30
CA ASN A 59 10.21 6.14 1.71
C ASN A 59 8.85 6.41 1.00
N PRO A 60 7.82 5.57 1.22
CA PRO A 60 6.54 5.67 0.52
C PRO A 60 5.89 7.04 0.70
N LYS A 61 5.42 7.63 -0.40
CA LYS A 61 4.62 8.87 -0.42
C LYS A 61 3.14 8.63 -0.70
N GLY A 62 2.76 7.39 -0.95
CA GLY A 62 1.37 7.00 -1.15
C GLY A 62 1.23 5.49 -1.32
N VAL A 63 0.00 5.02 -1.16
CA VAL A 63 -0.38 3.61 -1.28
C VAL A 63 -1.52 3.49 -2.28
N ILE A 64 -1.42 2.52 -3.19
CA ILE A 64 -2.54 2.11 -4.05
C ILE A 64 -2.97 0.71 -3.64
N LEU A 65 -4.26 0.56 -3.35
CA LEU A 65 -4.91 -0.71 -3.06
C LEU A 65 -5.51 -1.25 -4.35
N SER A 66 -4.99 -2.37 -4.87
CA SER A 66 -5.42 -2.90 -6.16
C SER A 66 -6.86 -3.39 -6.13
N GLY A 67 -7.38 -3.76 -7.30
CA GLY A 67 -8.55 -4.64 -7.38
C GLY A 67 -8.23 -6.05 -6.86
N GLY A 68 -9.19 -6.95 -7.02
CA GLY A 68 -9.06 -8.35 -6.65
C GLY A 68 -10.33 -9.09 -7.05
N PRO A 69 -10.28 -10.42 -7.22
CA PRO A 69 -11.45 -11.22 -7.59
C PRO A 69 -12.36 -11.54 -6.39
N ALA A 70 -11.84 -11.41 -5.16
CA ALA A 70 -12.55 -11.77 -3.94
C ALA A 70 -13.69 -10.79 -3.63
N SER A 71 -14.68 -11.26 -2.86
CA SER A 71 -15.61 -10.40 -2.15
C SER A 71 -15.03 -10.00 -0.79
N VAL A 72 -15.26 -8.78 -0.32
CA VAL A 72 -14.77 -8.32 0.99
C VAL A 72 -15.38 -9.08 2.17
N TYR A 73 -16.50 -9.77 1.97
CA TYR A 73 -17.17 -10.58 2.99
C TYR A 73 -16.83 -12.08 2.91
N GLU A 74 -16.01 -12.51 1.95
CA GLU A 74 -15.57 -13.90 1.86
C GLU A 74 -14.62 -14.25 3.02
N GLU A 75 -14.71 -15.48 3.51
CA GLU A 75 -13.78 -15.98 4.52
C GLU A 75 -12.36 -16.03 3.95
N GLY A 76 -11.39 -15.45 4.67
CA GLY A 76 -10.01 -15.37 4.22
C GLY A 76 -9.76 -14.33 3.11
N ALA A 77 -10.73 -13.45 2.83
CA ALA A 77 -10.55 -12.36 1.87
C ALA A 77 -9.32 -11.49 2.25
N PRO A 78 -8.47 -11.11 1.27
CA PRO A 78 -7.28 -10.31 1.53
C PRO A 78 -7.56 -8.97 2.22
N GLN A 79 -6.96 -8.75 3.40
CA GLN A 79 -7.16 -7.50 4.16
C GLN A 79 -6.08 -6.47 3.82
N ILE A 80 -6.43 -5.18 3.96
CA ILE A 80 -5.47 -4.08 3.92
C ILE A 80 -4.57 -4.19 5.16
N PRO A 81 -3.23 -4.15 5.01
CA PRO A 81 -2.32 -4.14 6.14
C PRO A 81 -2.58 -2.95 7.08
N ASP A 82 -2.51 -3.17 8.40
CA ASP A 82 -2.78 -2.13 9.41
C ASP A 82 -1.91 -0.89 9.24
N TRP A 83 -0.64 -1.08 8.86
CA TRP A 83 0.30 0.02 8.64
C TRP A 83 -0.19 1.04 7.61
N VAL A 84 -1.03 0.64 6.65
CA VAL A 84 -1.59 1.57 5.65
C VAL A 84 -2.43 2.66 6.33
N PHE A 85 -3.13 2.33 7.41
CA PHE A 85 -3.92 3.29 8.18
C PHE A 85 -3.08 4.06 9.22
N GLU A 86 -2.03 3.42 9.75
CA GLU A 86 -1.15 4.01 10.78
C GLU A 86 -0.20 5.07 10.22
N GLN A 87 0.33 4.89 9.00
CA GLN A 87 1.38 5.76 8.46
C GLN A 87 0.88 7.09 7.88
N HIS A 88 -0.44 7.35 7.94
CA HIS A 88 -1.06 8.60 7.46
C HIS A 88 -0.67 9.02 6.02
N LEU A 89 -0.43 8.03 5.15
CA LEU A 89 -0.11 8.26 3.74
C LEU A 89 -1.39 8.46 2.92
N PRO A 90 -1.34 9.19 1.81
CA PRO A 90 -2.43 9.20 0.83
C PRO A 90 -2.71 7.78 0.30
N VAL A 91 -3.98 7.35 0.32
CA VAL A 91 -4.40 6.02 -0.13
C VAL A 91 -5.42 6.12 -1.26
N LEU A 92 -5.18 5.41 -2.36
CA LEU A 92 -6.13 5.24 -3.45
C LEU A 92 -6.64 3.79 -3.51
N GLY A 93 -7.95 3.61 -3.33
CA GLY A 93 -8.62 2.33 -3.50
C GLY A 93 -9.15 2.10 -4.92
N ILE A 94 -8.82 0.96 -5.53
CA ILE A 94 -9.33 0.57 -6.86
C ILE A 94 -10.19 -0.68 -6.73
N CYS A 95 -11.47 -0.60 -7.09
CA CYS A 95 -12.41 -1.74 -7.06
C CYS A 95 -12.41 -2.45 -5.69
N TYR A 96 -11.92 -3.69 -5.60
CA TYR A 96 -11.79 -4.42 -4.33
C TYR A 96 -11.05 -3.60 -3.26
N GLY A 97 -9.93 -2.93 -3.58
CA GLY A 97 -9.19 -2.12 -2.62
C GLY A 97 -10.02 -0.97 -2.03
N MET A 98 -10.94 -0.40 -2.81
CA MET A 98 -11.90 0.59 -2.31
C MET A 98 -12.93 -0.07 -1.38
N GLN A 99 -13.46 -1.23 -1.76
CA GLN A 99 -14.43 -1.95 -0.94
C GLN A 99 -13.82 -2.42 0.39
N ALA A 100 -12.58 -2.92 0.37
CA ALA A 100 -11.85 -3.35 1.56
C ALA A 100 -11.62 -2.17 2.51
N MET A 101 -11.26 -1.00 1.96
CA MET A 101 -11.11 0.23 2.74
C MET A 101 -12.42 0.63 3.41
N VAL A 102 -13.53 0.65 2.67
CA VAL A 102 -14.86 0.94 3.23
C VAL A 102 -15.20 -0.06 4.33
N HIS A 103 -14.98 -1.35 4.10
CA HIS A 103 -15.35 -2.39 5.05
C HIS A 103 -14.52 -2.32 6.35
N GLN A 104 -13.20 -2.23 6.25
CA GLN A 104 -12.30 -2.20 7.43
C GLN A 104 -12.45 -0.92 8.25
N LEU A 105 -12.85 0.19 7.64
CA LEU A 105 -13.15 1.45 8.33
C LEU A 105 -14.59 1.53 8.87
N GLY A 106 -15.32 0.40 8.92
CA GLY A 106 -16.65 0.29 9.52
C GLY A 106 -17.81 0.71 8.62
N GLY A 107 -17.55 1.00 7.34
CA GLY A 107 -18.56 1.21 6.32
C GLY A 107 -19.20 -0.10 5.85
N LYS A 108 -20.21 0.02 4.98
CA LYS A 108 -20.95 -1.10 4.42
C LYS A 108 -20.80 -1.15 2.91
N VAL A 109 -20.43 -2.30 2.39
CA VAL A 109 -20.41 -2.60 0.94
C VAL A 109 -21.64 -3.43 0.61
N ALA A 110 -22.36 -3.09 -0.46
CA ALA A 110 -23.54 -3.83 -0.92
C ALA A 110 -23.24 -4.55 -2.25
N PRO A 111 -23.89 -5.70 -2.52
CA PRO A 111 -23.87 -6.31 -3.84
C PRO A 111 -24.41 -5.35 -4.90
N GLY A 112 -23.84 -5.40 -6.12
CA GLY A 112 -24.38 -4.65 -7.25
C GLY A 112 -25.78 -5.14 -7.62
N ALA A 113 -26.74 -4.22 -7.75
CA ALA A 113 -28.03 -4.51 -8.36
C ALA A 113 -27.83 -4.68 -9.88
N LYS A 114 -28.55 -5.63 -10.47
CA LYS A 114 -28.61 -5.82 -11.93
C LYS A 114 -29.59 -4.84 -12.56
#